data_AF-A0A5B7CCN4-F1
#
_entry.id   AF-A0A5B7CCN4-F1
#
_cell.length_a   1.000
_cell.length_b   1.000
_cell.length_c   1.000
_cell.angle_alpha   90.00
_cell.angle_beta   90.00
_cell.angle_gamma   90.00
#
_symmetry.space_group_name_H-M   'P 1'
#
loop_
_entity.id
_entity.type
_entity.pdbx_description
1 polymer ?
#
loop_
_entity_poly.entity_id
_entity_poly.type
_entity_poly.pdbx_seq_one_letter_code
_entity_poly.pdbx_strand_id
1 'polypeptide(L)'
;SQHDEFEVSDMLRRFGWIVPAYTMPADAQHVTVLRVVIREDFSRTLAERLVLDITKVLHQLAALSANISVVTSSEEKVKNGIVLKKTALDTQREITDAWKKLVMARKTKIC
;
A
#
# COMPACT_ATOMS: atom_id res chain seq x y z
N SER A 1 -2.39 5.91 -15.59
CA SER A 1 -2.19 6.40 -14.22
C SER A 1 -2.48 5.23 -13.28
N GLN A 2 -1.56 4.91 -12.35
CA GLN A 2 -1.61 3.66 -11.56
C GLN A 2 -2.31 3.83 -10.20
N HIS A 3 -3.15 4.85 -10.06
CA HIS A 3 -3.85 5.17 -8.81
C HIS A 3 -5.28 5.56 -9.11
N ASP A 4 -6.20 5.03 -8.30
CA ASP A 4 -7.63 5.30 -8.39
C ASP A 4 -7.97 6.61 -7.65
N GLU A 5 -8.93 7.38 -8.15
CA GLU A 5 -9.37 8.63 -7.53
C GLU A 5 -9.92 8.40 -6.11
N PHE A 6 -10.44 7.19 -5.86
CA PHE A 6 -10.88 6.76 -4.54
C PHE A 6 -9.74 6.69 -3.52
N GLU A 7 -8.53 6.28 -3.92
CA GLU A 7 -7.35 6.26 -3.05
C GLU A 7 -6.91 7.68 -2.67
N VAL A 8 -6.93 8.59 -3.66
CA VAL A 8 -6.62 10.01 -3.44
C VAL A 8 -7.61 10.63 -2.45
N SER A 9 -8.92 10.38 -2.64
CA SER A 9 -9.97 10.80 -1.72
C SER A 9 -9.72 10.30 -0.30
N ASP A 10 -9.36 9.02 -0.13
CA ASP A 10 -9.15 8.45 1.21
C ASP A 10 -7.88 8.99 1.88
N MET A 11 -6.81 9.21 1.13
CA MET A 11 -5.59 9.83 1.65
C MET A 11 -5.82 11.28 2.08
N LEU A 12 -6.64 12.04 1.34
CA LEU A 12 -7.02 13.41 1.69
C LEU A 12 -7.78 13.50 3.02
N ARG A 13 -8.54 12.45 3.40
CA ARG A 13 -9.22 12.40 4.71
C ARG A 13 -8.25 12.46 5.89
N ARG A 14 -7.02 11.96 5.74
CA ARG A 14 -5.99 12.02 6.80
C ARG A 14 -5.55 13.47 7.09
N PHE A 15 -5.68 14.35 6.10
CA PHE A 15 -5.41 15.78 6.23
C PHE A 15 -6.65 16.57 6.70
N GLY A 16 -7.78 15.90 6.94
CA GLY A 16 -9.05 16.52 7.33
C GLY A 16 -9.92 16.98 6.15
N TRP A 17 -9.51 16.71 4.91
CA TRP A 17 -10.29 17.07 3.73
C TRP A 17 -11.31 15.98 3.38
N ILE A 18 -12.56 16.38 3.13
CA ILE A 18 -13.62 15.48 2.66
C ILE A 18 -13.90 15.80 1.19
N VAL A 19 -13.24 15.09 0.28
CA VAL A 19 -13.40 15.25 -1.17
C VAL A 19 -14.00 13.97 -1.74
N PRO A 20 -15.29 13.95 -2.12
CA PRO A 20 -15.92 12.76 -2.67
C PRO A 20 -15.36 12.41 -4.05
N ALA A 21 -15.13 11.11 -4.27
CA ALA A 21 -14.89 10.49 -5.57
C ALA A 21 -16.15 9.74 -6.02
N TYR A 22 -16.55 9.87 -7.28
CA TYR A 22 -17.65 9.09 -7.86
C TYR A 22 -17.43 8.80 -9.34
N THR A 23 -18.06 7.73 -9.81
CA THR A 23 -18.13 7.37 -11.23
C THR A 23 -19.24 8.15 -11.92
N MET A 24 -19.02 8.50 -13.18
CA MET A 24 -20.02 9.17 -14.02
C MET A 24 -21.17 8.22 -14.41
N PRO A 25 -22.34 8.76 -14.82
CA PRO A 25 -23.51 7.97 -15.18
C PRO A 25 -23.33 7.14 -16.45
N ALA A 26 -24.40 6.46 -16.88
CA ALA A 26 -24.44 5.68 -18.11
C ALA A 26 -23.86 6.47 -19.30
N ASP A 27 -22.99 5.79 -20.06
CA ASP A 27 -22.18 6.29 -21.18
C ASP A 27 -20.83 6.93 -20.79
N ALA A 28 -20.51 7.03 -19.50
CA ALA A 28 -19.23 7.57 -19.03
C ALA A 28 -18.65 6.88 -17.77
N GLN A 29 -19.10 5.68 -17.40
CA GLN A 29 -18.70 5.02 -16.14
C GLN A 29 -17.19 4.77 -15.98
N HIS A 30 -16.43 4.74 -17.07
CA HIS A 30 -14.97 4.63 -17.05
C HIS A 30 -14.29 5.91 -16.55
N VAL A 31 -15.05 7.00 -16.38
CA VAL A 31 -14.57 8.28 -15.83
C VAL A 31 -14.99 8.38 -14.37
N THR A 32 -13.99 8.45 -13.52
CA THR A 32 -14.06 8.74 -12.09
C THR A 32 -13.63 10.18 -11.88
N VAL A 33 -14.36 10.90 -11.02
CA VAL A 33 -14.09 12.32 -10.76
C VAL A 33 -14.06 12.60 -9.27
N LEU A 34 -13.26 13.61 -8.90
CA LEU A 34 -13.25 14.22 -7.58
C LEU A 34 -14.05 15.53 -7.62
N ARG A 35 -14.85 15.80 -6.59
CA ARG A 35 -15.65 17.03 -6.51
C ARG A 35 -15.34 17.84 -5.28
N VAL A 36 -14.86 19.07 -5.49
CA VAL A 36 -14.67 20.07 -4.42
C VAL A 36 -15.76 21.13 -4.55
N VAL A 37 -16.48 21.39 -3.46
CA VAL A 37 -17.55 22.40 -3.43
C VAL A 37 -17.02 23.64 -2.72
N ILE A 38 -17.05 24.78 -3.41
CA ILE A 38 -16.62 26.06 -2.87
C ILE A 38 -17.82 26.77 -2.25
N ARG A 39 -17.70 27.15 -0.98
CA ARG A 39 -18.71 27.87 -0.19
C ARG A 39 -18.17 29.25 0.21
N GLU A 40 -19.01 30.10 0.80
CA GLU A 40 -18.64 31.45 1.24
C GLU A 40 -17.47 31.46 2.24
N ASP A 41 -17.38 30.45 3.10
CA ASP A 41 -16.34 30.25 4.11
C ASP A 41 -15.03 29.69 3.52
N PHE A 42 -15.01 29.30 2.25
CA PHE A 42 -13.83 28.75 1.60
C PHE A 42 -12.89 29.86 1.11
N SER A 43 -12.04 30.33 2.02
CA SER A 43 -11.06 31.37 1.75
C SER A 43 -9.93 30.93 0.81
N ARG A 44 -9.22 31.91 0.23
CA ARG A 44 -8.02 31.66 -0.60
C ARG A 44 -6.97 30.82 0.13
N THR A 45 -6.76 31.07 1.43
CA THR A 45 -5.78 30.33 2.24
C THR A 45 -6.15 28.85 2.37
N LEU A 46 -7.44 28.52 2.48
CA LEU A 46 -7.90 27.13 2.47
C LEU A 46 -7.70 26.47 1.09
N ALA A 47 -7.93 27.22 0.01
CA ALA A 47 -7.69 26.74 -1.35
C ALA A 47 -6.21 26.40 -1.58
N GLU A 48 -5.30 27.29 -1.18
CA GLU A 48 -3.86 27.07 -1.27
C GLU A 48 -3.42 25.84 -0.46
N ARG A 49 -3.95 25.70 0.76
CA ARG A 49 -3.67 24.54 1.60
C ARG A 49 -4.17 23.24 0.96
N LEU A 50 -5.37 23.24 0.39
CA LEU A 50 -5.92 22.08 -0.32
C LEU A 50 -5.02 21.65 -1.48
N VAL A 51 -4.56 22.58 -2.31
CA VAL A 51 -3.67 22.28 -3.44
C VAL A 51 -2.33 21.71 -2.97
N LEU A 52 -1.75 22.28 -1.90
CA LEU A 52 -0.52 21.76 -1.30
C LEU A 52 -0.70 20.33 -0.78
N ASP A 53 -1.81 20.04 -0.12
CA ASP A 53 -2.08 18.71 0.44
C ASP A 53 -2.38 17.68 -0.67
N ILE A 54 -3.08 18.06 -1.73
CA ILE A 54 -3.26 17.21 -2.93
C ILE A 54 -1.89 16.86 -3.54
N THR A 55 -1.02 17.84 -3.72
CA THR A 55 0.32 17.62 -4.29
C THR A 55 1.14 16.66 -3.42
N LYS A 56 1.09 16.81 -2.09
CA LYS A 56 1.74 15.89 -1.15
C LYS A 56 1.19 14.48 -1.25
N VAL A 57 -0.14 14.31 -1.29
CA VAL A 57 -0.78 12.99 -1.42
C VAL A 57 -0.34 12.30 -2.71
N LEU A 58 -0.32 13.02 -3.84
CA LEU A 58 0.14 12.46 -5.11
C LEU A 58 1.60 12.01 -5.06
N HIS A 59 2.48 12.81 -4.44
CA HIS A 59 3.88 12.41 -4.24
C HIS A 59 4.02 11.17 -3.34
N GLN A 60 3.21 11.07 -2.28
CA GLN A 60 3.22 9.89 -1.40
C GLN A 60 2.74 8.63 -2.13
N LEU A 61 1.65 8.73 -2.89
CA LEU A 61 1.13 7.61 -3.67
C LEU A 61 2.13 7.15 -4.74
N ALA A 62 2.77 8.09 -5.44
CA ALA A 62 3.81 7.79 -6.41
C ALA A 62 5.01 7.06 -5.78
N ALA A 63 5.45 7.50 -4.60
CA ALA A 63 6.54 6.84 -3.87
C ALA A 63 6.16 5.42 -3.40
N LEU A 64 4.91 5.21 -2.98
CA LEU A 64 4.43 3.88 -2.60
C LEU A 64 4.36 2.93 -3.81
N SER A 65 3.92 3.42 -4.97
CA SER A 65 3.88 2.62 -6.20
C SER A 65 5.28 2.21 -6.67
N ALA A 66 6.27 3.12 -6.58
CA ALA A 66 7.66 2.80 -6.90
C ALA A 66 8.16 1.61 -6.07
N ASN A 67 7.80 1.54 -4.78
CA ASN A 67 8.17 0.43 -3.91
C ASN A 67 7.47 -0.89 -4.27
N ILE A 68 6.26 -0.82 -4.84
CA ILE A 68 5.51 -2.00 -5.30
C ILE A 68 6.10 -2.54 -6.61
N SER A 69 6.53 -1.67 -7.54
CA SER A 69 7.17 -2.10 -8.79
C SER A 69 8.48 -2.88 -8.59
N VAL A 70 9.20 -2.62 -7.50
CA VAL A 70 10.36 -3.42 -7.06
C VAL A 70 9.94 -4.83 -6.66
N VAL A 71 8.73 -5.01 -6.14
CA VAL A 71 8.20 -6.32 -5.71
C VAL A 71 7.60 -7.09 -6.89
N THR A 72 6.98 -6.41 -7.86
CA THR A 72 6.33 -7.04 -9.03
C THR A 72 7.23 -7.19 -10.26
N SER A 73 8.46 -6.66 -10.26
CA SER A 73 9.48 -6.90 -11.29
C SER A 73 10.47 -7.98 -10.88
N SER A 74 9.97 -9.12 -10.41
CA SER A 74 10.78 -10.30 -10.11
C SER A 74 10.18 -11.61 -10.64
N GLU A 75 9.91 -11.64 -11.94
CA GLU A 75 10.41 -12.76 -12.74
C GLU A 75 11.65 -12.26 -13.52
N GLU A 76 12.80 -12.66 -12.97
CA GLU A 76 14.14 -12.80 -13.55
C GLU A 76 14.92 -11.60 -14.12
N LYS A 77 15.74 -10.99 -13.23
CA LYS A 77 17.21 -11.04 -13.40
C LYS A 77 17.93 -10.90 -12.05
N VAL A 78 18.76 -11.90 -11.74
CA VAL A 78 19.50 -12.09 -10.48
C VAL A 78 20.82 -11.30 -10.45
N LYS A 79 21.14 -10.75 -9.26
CA LYS A 79 22.44 -10.68 -8.51
C LYS A 79 22.36 -9.46 -7.57
N ASN A 80 22.38 -9.52 -6.23
CA ASN A 80 23.15 -10.33 -5.29
C ASN A 80 22.35 -10.62 -4.00
N GLY A 81 22.44 -11.87 -3.52
CA GLY A 81 21.86 -12.31 -2.24
C GLY A 81 20.72 -13.31 -2.43
N ILE A 82 21.05 -14.59 -2.61
CA ILE A 82 20.10 -15.68 -2.79
C ILE A 82 19.29 -15.85 -1.50
N VAL A 83 18.07 -15.33 -1.47
CA VAL A 83 17.03 -15.75 -0.53
C VAL A 83 16.00 -16.53 -1.32
N LEU A 84 16.17 -17.86 -1.31
CA LEU A 84 15.22 -18.80 -1.90
C LEU A 84 13.91 -18.69 -1.11
N LYS A 85 12.84 -18.17 -1.71
CA LYS A 85 11.50 -18.12 -1.10
C LYS A 85 11.01 -19.55 -0.89
N LYS A 86 11.22 -20.08 0.31
CA LYS A 86 10.67 -21.37 0.74
C LYS A 86 9.15 -21.25 0.85
N THR A 87 8.45 -22.19 0.24
CA THR A 87 7.00 -22.31 0.31
C THR A 87 6.53 -22.44 1.76
N ALA A 88 5.32 -21.96 2.10
CA ALA A 88 4.81 -21.95 3.47
C ALA A 88 4.90 -23.33 4.16
N LEU A 89 4.72 -24.41 3.39
CA LEU A 89 4.88 -25.79 3.85
C LEU A 89 6.32 -26.12 4.30
N ASP A 90 7.32 -25.59 3.62
CA ASP A 90 8.74 -25.78 3.99
C ASP A 90 9.09 -25.01 5.26
N THR A 91 8.51 -23.82 5.46
CA THR A 91 8.68 -23.07 6.72
C THR A 91 8.04 -23.78 7.92
N GLN A 92 6.87 -24.42 7.73
CA GLN A 92 6.21 -25.21 8.78
C GLN A 92 7.00 -26.46 9.14
N ARG A 93 7.62 -27.12 8.15
CA ARG A 93 8.46 -28.29 8.36
C ARG A 93 9.71 -27.95 9.17
N GLU A 94 10.36 -26.83 8.86
CA GLU A 94 11.54 -26.36 9.60
C GLU A 94 11.22 -25.98 11.05
N ILE A 95 10.10 -25.29 11.28
CA ILE A 95 9.64 -24.98 12.63
C ILE A 95 9.38 -26.29 13.39
N THR A 96 8.66 -27.23 12.78
CA THR A 96 8.34 -28.52 13.41
C THR A 96 9.60 -29.32 13.75
N ASP A 97 10.56 -29.38 12.83
CA ASP A 97 11.83 -30.11 13.02
C ASP A 97 12.72 -29.43 14.07
N ALA A 98 12.73 -28.09 14.14
CA ALA A 98 13.42 -27.34 15.18
C ALA A 98 12.80 -27.60 16.56
N TRP A 99 11.47 -27.62 16.66
CA TRP A 99 10.75 -27.97 17.90
C TRP A 99 11.04 -29.41 18.31
N LYS A 100 11.04 -30.37 17.37
CA LYS A 100 11.40 -31.76 17.63
C LYS A 100 12.82 -31.88 18.17
N LYS A 101 13.80 -31.21 17.54
CA LYS A 101 15.20 -31.22 17.97
C LYS A 101 15.37 -30.61 19.36
N LEU A 102 14.68 -29.51 19.64
CA LEU A 102 14.73 -28.83 20.95
C LEU A 102 14.10 -29.69 22.06
N VAL A 103 12.95 -30.32 21.79
CA VAL A 103 12.28 -31.23 22.72
C VAL A 103 13.14 -32.47 22.99
N MET A 104 13.74 -33.05 21.95
CA MET A 104 14.63 -34.20 22.08
C MET A 104 15.89 -33.83 22.89
N ALA A 105 16.50 -32.68 22.63
CA ALA A 105 17.66 -32.20 23.39
C ALA A 105 17.33 -31.92 24.87
N ARG A 106 16.12 -31.44 25.18
CA ARG A 106 15.65 -31.30 26.56
C ARG A 106 15.42 -32.65 27.24
N LYS A 107 14.94 -33.67 26.50
CA LYS A 107 14.72 -35.02 27.03
C LYS A 107 16.03 -35.75 27.35
N THR A 108 17.10 -35.52 26.57
CA THR A 108 18.43 -36.11 26.83
C THR A 108 19.14 -35.48 28.03
N LYS A 109 18.77 -34.26 28.44
CA LYS A 109 19.36 -33.56 29.60
C LYS A 109 18.75 -33.91 30.95
N ILE A 110 17.73 -34.79 30.94
CA ILE A 110 16.95 -35.24 32.10
C ILE A 110 17.23 -36.71 32.45
N CYS A 111 18.16 -37.36 31.73
CA CYS A 111 18.72 -38.67 32.06
C CYS A 111 20.18 -38.54 32.48
#